data_AF-A0AA96XQ28-F1
#
_entry.id   AF-A0AA96XQ28-F1
#
_cell.length_a   1.000
_cell.length_b   1.000
_cell.length_c   1.000
_cell.angle_alpha   90.00
_cell.angle_beta   90.00
_cell.angle_gamma   90.00
#
_symmetry.space_group_name_H-M   'P 1'
#
loop_
_entity.id
_entity.type
_entity.pdbx_description
1 polymer ?
#
loop_
_entity_poly.entity_id
_entity_poly.type
_entity_poly.pdbx_seq_one_letter_code
_entity_poly.pdbx_strand_id
1 'polypeptide(L)'
;MKPHLPLLILLGAAGCGTEVDDADATSDADFTSQESALSQKWELCGKEAVRLADIHPGPVGSNPADLIHGDRVLFFTADDGVHGRELWRSSGTEGSGTSLVKDIYPGLAGSEISNLTRVGNRVFFAADDGVHGYELWVTDGTSAGTYLVKDIYPGPEDGIFRPNPLFRRNEPLLVEFGGVLYFGANDGVHGSELWRSDGTDAGTYLVEDIEPGPDGSFPRSFVRVGNEAFYFVAAQQGPINDEIHLWRSTGVPGAISVLTRAGDNLLFNFLAVKSRLYFLLDNDEGEARLWKTDGAASNTEQLRSFAGEYPHDLVALGNRVVFSAGDGEPEGDELWTSDGSPLGTKLVKDIWPGPMSSSPSALAVLKSRVFFAANDGSGEGRELWVSNGTGSGTRLFKDLAPGGGSSDPEALASIEGTLFFSASDGVHGHEPWVSDGTRSGTKALRGLAHGSASSSPRDFVRSGWDVFFSADDGKTGRELWALPFRPKGECKQHHAH
;
A
#
# COMPACT_ATOMS: atom_id res chain seq x y z
N MET A 1 28.28 15.30 -66.26
CA MET A 1 28.40 16.62 -66.94
C MET A 1 29.06 17.57 -65.96
N LYS A 2 30.07 18.32 -66.44
CA LYS A 2 30.76 19.46 -65.78
C LYS A 2 29.77 20.54 -65.26
N PRO A 3 30.15 21.62 -64.54
CA PRO A 3 31.49 22.02 -64.02
C PRO A 3 31.53 22.69 -62.60
N HIS A 4 32.77 22.87 -62.13
CA HIS A 4 33.43 24.03 -61.47
C HIS A 4 32.67 25.05 -60.57
N LEU A 5 33.15 25.15 -59.32
CA LEU A 5 33.62 26.33 -58.54
C LEU A 5 33.78 27.67 -59.32
N PRO A 6 33.84 28.90 -58.70
CA PRO A 6 34.04 29.23 -57.26
C PRO A 6 33.42 30.57 -56.72
N LEU A 7 33.71 30.88 -55.45
CA LEU A 7 34.17 32.18 -54.88
C LEU A 7 33.26 33.41 -54.59
N LEU A 8 33.53 33.99 -53.40
CA LEU A 8 33.55 35.41 -52.97
C LEU A 8 32.18 36.14 -52.77
N ILE A 9 31.76 36.55 -51.55
CA ILE A 9 32.20 37.64 -50.61
C ILE A 9 31.39 38.96 -50.75
N LEU A 10 30.79 39.31 -49.61
CA LEU A 10 30.50 40.62 -48.96
C LEU A 10 29.56 41.70 -49.55
N LEU A 11 28.89 42.35 -48.56
CA LEU A 11 28.37 43.73 -48.45
C LEU A 11 27.12 44.06 -49.28
N GLY A 12 26.09 44.75 -48.80
CA GLY A 12 25.86 45.46 -47.54
C GLY A 12 24.73 46.49 -47.76
N ALA A 13 23.90 46.69 -46.73
CA ALA A 13 23.07 47.87 -46.39
C ALA A 13 22.02 48.42 -47.39
N ALA A 14 20.76 48.58 -46.93
CA ALA A 14 20.22 49.87 -46.43
C ALA A 14 18.67 49.94 -46.50
N GLY A 15 18.06 50.59 -45.49
CA GLY A 15 16.67 51.06 -45.47
C GLY A 15 15.93 50.64 -44.19
N CYS A 16 16.03 51.34 -43.05
CA CYS A 16 15.52 52.69 -42.68
C CYS A 16 14.02 52.71 -42.31
N GLY A 17 13.72 52.97 -41.02
CA GLY A 17 12.47 53.49 -40.43
C GLY A 17 11.29 52.52 -40.36
N THR A 18 10.48 52.42 -39.31
CA THR A 18 10.21 53.23 -38.10
C THR A 18 9.43 52.35 -37.09
N GLU A 19 9.67 52.54 -35.79
CA GLU A 19 8.88 52.00 -34.66
C GLU A 19 7.44 52.55 -34.65
N VAL A 20 6.47 51.73 -34.24
CA VAL A 20 5.43 52.05 -33.23
C VAL A 20 4.94 50.74 -32.58
N ASP A 21 4.88 50.75 -31.25
CA ASP A 21 4.34 49.74 -30.33
C ASP A 21 2.83 49.43 -30.52
N ASP A 22 2.42 48.19 -30.26
CA ASP A 22 1.62 47.80 -29.08
C ASP A 22 0.79 46.52 -29.32
N ALA A 23 0.97 45.59 -28.36
CA ALA A 23 0.08 44.56 -27.84
C ALA A 23 -1.04 43.95 -28.71
N ASP A 24 -1.03 42.62 -28.86
CA ASP A 24 -2.06 41.81 -28.19
C ASP A 24 -1.61 40.34 -28.02
N ALA A 25 -2.11 39.75 -26.94
CA ALA A 25 -1.84 38.40 -26.49
C ALA A 25 -2.39 37.34 -27.46
N THR A 26 -1.69 36.21 -27.57
CA THR A 26 -2.26 34.85 -27.75
C THR A 26 -1.12 33.84 -27.86
N SER A 27 -0.73 33.26 -26.73
CA SER A 27 -0.13 31.92 -26.72
C SER A 27 -0.55 31.23 -25.43
N ASP A 28 -1.36 30.18 -25.58
CA ASP A 28 -1.31 28.94 -24.80
C ASP A 28 -2.64 28.19 -24.96
N ALA A 29 -2.88 27.76 -26.19
CA ALA A 29 -3.72 26.62 -26.47
C ALA A 29 -2.96 25.80 -27.50
N ASP A 30 -2.30 24.73 -27.06
CA ASP A 30 -2.64 23.36 -27.47
C ASP A 30 -1.52 22.40 -27.04
N PHE A 31 -1.52 22.05 -25.76
CA PHE A 31 -0.90 20.80 -25.27
C PHE A 31 -2.02 19.95 -24.65
N THR A 32 -3.04 19.66 -25.45
CA THR A 32 -4.01 18.60 -25.15
C THR A 32 -4.18 17.71 -26.36
N SER A 33 -3.17 16.91 -26.67
CA SER A 33 -3.42 15.71 -27.45
C SER A 33 -2.48 14.57 -27.03
N GLN A 34 -3.11 13.45 -26.69
CA GLN A 34 -2.53 12.12 -26.46
C GLN A 34 -2.08 11.75 -25.04
N GLU A 35 -2.94 11.96 -24.04
CA GLU A 35 -3.00 11.04 -22.89
C GLU A 35 -4.36 10.32 -22.87
N SER A 36 -4.31 8.99 -23.01
CA SER A 36 -5.39 8.02 -22.73
C SER A 36 -6.62 8.01 -23.67
N ALA A 37 -6.45 7.51 -24.90
CA ALA A 37 -7.45 6.59 -25.42
C ALA A 37 -7.14 5.20 -24.84
N LEU A 38 -8.08 4.61 -24.08
CA LEU A 38 -8.07 3.27 -23.44
C LEU A 38 -7.75 3.15 -21.92
N SER A 39 -7.95 4.18 -21.09
CA SER A 39 -8.30 3.86 -19.68
C SER A 39 -9.77 3.46 -19.65
N GLN A 40 -10.03 2.15 -19.55
CA GLN A 40 -11.36 1.63 -19.30
C GLN A 40 -11.84 2.23 -17.97
N LYS A 41 -12.83 3.13 -18.03
CA LYS A 41 -13.40 3.72 -16.81
C LYS A 41 -14.22 2.67 -16.10
N TRP A 42 -14.12 2.59 -14.78
CA TRP A 42 -14.89 1.67 -13.97
C TRP A 42 -16.01 2.40 -13.24
N GLU A 43 -17.12 1.71 -13.00
CA GLU A 43 -18.27 2.22 -12.27
C GLU A 43 -18.88 1.16 -11.36
N LEU A 44 -19.41 1.62 -10.22
CA LEU A 44 -20.14 0.78 -9.29
C LEU A 44 -21.53 0.45 -9.84
N CYS A 45 -21.87 -0.83 -9.90
CA CYS A 45 -23.19 -1.29 -10.34
C CYS A 45 -24.17 -1.34 -9.18
N GLY A 46 -24.74 -0.18 -8.85
CA GLY A 46 -25.71 -0.03 -7.78
C GLY A 46 -25.11 0.55 -6.50
N LYS A 47 -25.78 0.31 -5.37
CA LYS A 47 -25.37 0.84 -4.05
C LYS A 47 -25.32 -0.24 -2.97
N GLU A 48 -25.60 -1.49 -3.32
CA GLU A 48 -25.76 -2.58 -2.35
C GLU A 48 -24.54 -3.48 -2.44
N ALA A 49 -23.89 -3.69 -1.29
CA ALA A 49 -22.90 -4.74 -1.17
C ALA A 49 -23.60 -6.09 -0.97
N VAL A 50 -22.97 -7.14 -1.48
CA VAL A 50 -23.45 -8.52 -1.39
C VAL A 50 -22.56 -9.26 -0.41
N ARG A 51 -23.14 -9.86 0.64
CA ARG A 51 -22.41 -10.84 1.46
C ARG A 51 -22.19 -12.09 0.64
N LEU A 52 -20.94 -12.49 0.49
CA LEU A 52 -20.56 -13.57 -0.42
C LEU A 52 -20.78 -14.95 0.20
N ALA A 53 -20.56 -15.07 1.51
CA ALA A 53 -20.85 -16.25 2.30
C ALA A 53 -21.00 -15.84 3.78
N ASP A 54 -21.73 -16.66 4.53
CA ASP A 54 -21.65 -16.72 5.99
C ASP A 54 -20.69 -17.89 6.29
N ILE A 55 -19.39 -17.62 6.27
CA ILE A 55 -18.36 -18.68 6.26
C ILE A 55 -18.36 -19.43 7.58
N HIS A 56 -18.56 -18.72 8.70
CA HIS A 56 -18.79 -19.31 10.02
C HIS A 56 -20.27 -19.16 10.36
N PRO A 57 -21.09 -20.22 10.19
CA PRO A 57 -22.54 -20.06 10.30
C PRO A 57 -22.99 -19.57 11.68
N GLY A 58 -23.82 -18.53 11.68
CA GLY A 58 -24.44 -17.99 12.89
C GLY A 58 -23.88 -16.63 13.29
N PRO A 59 -23.99 -16.22 14.57
CA PRO A 59 -23.61 -14.87 15.00
C PRO A 59 -22.10 -14.66 15.18
N VAL A 60 -21.30 -15.72 15.08
CA VAL A 60 -19.84 -15.65 15.17
C VAL A 60 -19.31 -15.45 13.77
N GLY A 61 -18.68 -14.31 13.49
CA GLY A 61 -18.13 -14.03 12.16
C GLY A 61 -16.84 -14.80 11.87
N SER A 62 -16.57 -15.03 10.59
CA SER A 62 -15.37 -15.69 10.07
C SER A 62 -14.11 -14.82 10.07
N ASN A 63 -14.28 -13.52 10.32
CA ASN A 63 -13.22 -12.50 10.40
C ASN A 63 -12.23 -12.53 9.21
N PRO A 64 -12.70 -12.33 7.96
CA PRO A 64 -11.82 -12.26 6.79
C PRO A 64 -10.73 -11.20 6.95
N ALA A 65 -9.49 -11.56 6.64
CA ALA A 65 -8.35 -10.62 6.60
C ALA A 65 -7.33 -11.05 5.52
N ASP A 66 -6.24 -10.28 5.41
CA ASP A 66 -5.14 -10.52 4.47
C ASP A 66 -5.63 -10.63 3.01
N LEU A 67 -6.59 -9.78 2.65
CA LEU A 67 -7.19 -9.78 1.32
C LEU A 67 -6.12 -9.42 0.27
N ILE A 68 -5.93 -10.31 -0.71
CA ILE A 68 -5.09 -10.04 -1.88
C ILE A 68 -5.83 -10.40 -3.17
N HIS A 69 -5.68 -9.53 -4.17
CA HIS A 69 -6.19 -9.79 -5.51
C HIS A 69 -5.40 -10.93 -6.17
N GLY A 70 -6.08 -11.88 -6.78
CA GLY A 70 -5.54 -12.88 -7.70
C GLY A 70 -5.95 -12.59 -9.15
N ASP A 71 -5.81 -13.59 -10.02
CA ASP A 71 -6.39 -13.52 -11.37
C ASP A 71 -7.89 -13.82 -11.30
N ARG A 72 -8.71 -12.77 -11.27
CA ARG A 72 -10.20 -12.80 -11.22
C ARG A 72 -10.81 -13.44 -9.97
N VAL A 73 -10.00 -13.86 -9.00
CA VAL A 73 -10.42 -14.37 -7.69
C VAL A 73 -9.75 -13.56 -6.58
N LEU A 74 -10.44 -13.35 -5.47
CA LEU A 74 -9.83 -12.85 -4.23
C LEU A 74 -9.26 -14.03 -3.45
N PHE A 75 -8.09 -13.85 -2.84
CA PHE A 75 -7.56 -14.71 -1.78
C PHE A 75 -7.60 -13.97 -0.45
N PHE A 76 -7.90 -14.68 0.64
CA PHE A 76 -7.99 -14.11 1.98
C PHE A 76 -7.90 -15.22 3.04
N THR A 77 -7.68 -14.85 4.30
CA THR A 77 -7.72 -15.78 5.43
C THR A 77 -9.04 -15.65 6.19
N ALA A 78 -9.64 -16.77 6.61
CA ALA A 78 -10.88 -16.78 7.39
C ALA A 78 -11.03 -18.09 8.19
N ASP A 79 -11.83 -18.04 9.26
CA ASP A 79 -12.12 -19.18 10.13
C ASP A 79 -13.60 -19.57 10.01
N ASP A 80 -13.89 -20.81 9.61
CA ASP A 80 -15.26 -21.34 9.46
C ASP A 80 -15.79 -22.06 10.72
N GLY A 81 -15.00 -22.08 11.80
CA GLY A 81 -15.30 -22.79 13.04
C GLY A 81 -15.06 -24.31 12.97
N VAL A 82 -14.55 -24.83 11.85
CA VAL A 82 -14.31 -26.27 11.63
C VAL A 82 -12.84 -26.55 11.29
N HIS A 83 -12.21 -25.71 10.49
CA HIS A 83 -10.82 -25.88 9.99
C HIS A 83 -9.84 -24.86 10.60
N GLY A 84 -10.28 -24.03 11.55
CA GLY A 84 -9.51 -22.89 12.02
C GLY A 84 -9.28 -21.84 10.92
N ARG A 85 -8.37 -20.89 11.16
CA ARG A 85 -8.07 -19.81 10.19
C ARG A 85 -7.19 -20.31 9.05
N GLU A 86 -7.81 -20.48 7.88
CA GLU A 86 -7.20 -21.08 6.69
C GLU A 86 -7.22 -20.16 5.47
N LEU A 87 -6.68 -20.61 4.34
CA LEU A 87 -6.71 -19.90 3.07
C LEU A 87 -8.04 -20.12 2.34
N TRP A 88 -8.73 -19.03 2.04
CA TRP A 88 -9.98 -19.01 1.29
C TRP A 88 -9.83 -18.26 -0.01
N ARG A 89 -10.74 -18.55 -0.94
CA ARG A 89 -10.88 -17.80 -2.18
C ARG A 89 -12.33 -17.42 -2.43
N SER A 90 -12.54 -16.34 -3.17
CA SER A 90 -13.86 -15.97 -3.68
C SER A 90 -13.78 -15.47 -5.12
N SER A 91 -14.70 -15.95 -5.96
CA SER A 91 -14.88 -15.44 -7.32
C SER A 91 -15.79 -14.20 -7.39
N GLY A 92 -16.21 -13.67 -6.23
CA GLY A 92 -17.11 -12.54 -6.16
C GLY A 92 -18.57 -12.88 -6.50
N THR A 93 -19.30 -11.85 -6.91
CA THR A 93 -20.77 -11.79 -7.02
C THR A 93 -21.38 -12.60 -8.16
N GLU A 94 -20.59 -12.97 -9.16
CA GLU A 94 -21.07 -13.66 -10.38
C GLU A 94 -20.49 -15.06 -10.59
N GLY A 95 -19.59 -15.53 -9.71
CA GLY A 95 -18.86 -16.78 -9.93
C GLY A 95 -19.39 -17.97 -9.12
N SER A 96 -18.57 -19.03 -9.05
CA SER A 96 -18.89 -20.28 -8.34
C SER A 96 -18.88 -20.16 -6.81
N GLY A 97 -18.57 -18.98 -6.28
CA GLY A 97 -18.78 -18.60 -4.89
C GLY A 97 -17.50 -18.48 -4.07
N THR A 98 -17.64 -18.67 -2.77
CA THR A 98 -16.58 -18.56 -1.77
C THR A 98 -16.28 -19.95 -1.23
N SER A 99 -15.00 -20.33 -1.17
CA SER A 99 -14.60 -21.69 -0.80
C SER A 99 -13.23 -21.72 -0.13
N LEU A 100 -13.06 -22.64 0.82
CA LEU A 100 -11.76 -23.04 1.35
C LEU A 100 -10.87 -23.50 0.19
N VAL A 101 -9.63 -23.04 0.15
CA VAL A 101 -8.65 -23.48 -0.86
C VAL A 101 -8.10 -24.85 -0.48
N LYS A 102 -7.63 -24.97 0.76
CA LYS A 102 -7.10 -26.17 1.37
C LYS A 102 -7.08 -25.98 2.88
N ASP A 103 -7.42 -27.04 3.62
CA ASP A 103 -7.13 -27.17 5.04
C ASP A 103 -5.65 -27.57 5.15
N ILE A 104 -4.76 -26.60 5.37
CA ILE A 104 -3.31 -26.83 5.34
C ILE A 104 -2.88 -27.50 6.64
N TYR A 105 -3.39 -27.06 7.79
CA TYR A 105 -3.17 -27.66 9.09
C TYR A 105 -4.46 -28.35 9.60
N PRO A 106 -4.59 -29.68 9.44
CA PRO A 106 -5.86 -30.33 9.67
C PRO A 106 -6.40 -30.20 11.10
N GLY A 107 -7.64 -29.75 11.22
CA GLY A 107 -8.39 -29.70 12.48
C GLY A 107 -8.79 -28.28 12.87
N LEU A 108 -8.93 -28.04 14.18
CA LEU A 108 -9.37 -26.73 14.68
C LEU A 108 -8.22 -25.71 14.81
N ALA A 109 -6.98 -26.14 14.64
CA ALA A 109 -5.82 -25.28 14.69
C ALA A 109 -5.55 -24.78 13.26
N GLY A 110 -5.69 -23.47 13.02
CA GLY A 110 -5.42 -22.91 11.69
C GLY A 110 -3.92 -22.82 11.39
N SER A 111 -3.58 -22.64 10.12
CA SER A 111 -2.21 -22.69 9.58
C SER A 111 -1.37 -21.42 9.76
N GLU A 112 -1.88 -20.45 10.53
CA GLU A 112 -1.21 -19.15 10.79
C GLU A 112 -0.74 -18.42 9.51
N ILE A 113 -1.52 -18.51 8.42
CA ILE A 113 -1.14 -17.93 7.12
C ILE A 113 -0.84 -16.44 7.23
N SER A 114 0.29 -16.00 6.67
CA SER A 114 0.65 -14.59 6.57
C SER A 114 1.39 -14.24 5.28
N ASN A 115 1.57 -12.93 5.05
CA ASN A 115 2.37 -12.38 3.94
C ASN A 115 1.92 -12.85 2.54
N LEU A 116 0.61 -12.95 2.32
CA LEU A 116 0.05 -13.25 1.00
C LEU A 116 0.62 -12.29 -0.05
N THR A 117 1.40 -12.83 -0.98
CA THR A 117 2.16 -12.08 -1.99
C THR A 117 1.90 -12.68 -3.36
N ARG A 118 1.34 -11.88 -4.26
CA ARG A 118 1.05 -12.31 -5.63
C ARG A 118 2.31 -12.28 -6.49
N VAL A 119 2.60 -13.38 -7.19
CA VAL A 119 3.66 -13.50 -8.19
C VAL A 119 3.08 -14.10 -9.47
N GLY A 120 2.85 -13.26 -10.47
CA GLY A 120 2.14 -13.66 -11.70
C GLY A 120 0.71 -14.12 -11.39
N ASN A 121 0.39 -15.36 -11.70
CA ASN A 121 -0.94 -15.96 -11.47
C ASN A 121 -1.02 -16.79 -10.19
N ARG A 122 0.04 -16.83 -9.40
CA ARG A 122 0.10 -17.57 -8.13
C ARG A 122 0.16 -16.60 -6.95
N VAL A 123 -0.22 -17.09 -5.79
CA VAL A 123 -0.03 -16.40 -4.52
C VAL A 123 0.91 -17.24 -3.65
N PHE A 124 1.95 -16.60 -3.14
CA PHE A 124 2.88 -17.15 -2.17
C PHE A 124 2.52 -16.64 -0.78
N PHE A 125 2.80 -17.44 0.23
CA PHE A 125 2.54 -17.11 1.63
C PHE A 125 3.37 -18.01 2.54
N ALA A 126 3.49 -17.64 3.80
CA ALA A 126 4.06 -18.51 4.82
C ALA A 126 2.93 -19.16 5.64
N ALA A 127 3.08 -20.44 5.97
CA ALA A 127 2.09 -21.22 6.73
C ALA A 127 2.74 -22.43 7.41
N ASP A 128 2.06 -22.93 8.44
CA ASP A 128 2.42 -24.15 9.17
C ASP A 128 1.40 -25.26 8.88
N ASP A 129 1.86 -26.47 8.54
CA ASP A 129 1.01 -27.66 8.33
C ASP A 129 1.03 -28.65 9.51
N GLY A 130 1.69 -28.28 10.60
CA GLY A 130 1.88 -29.10 11.80
C GLY A 130 2.96 -30.17 11.69
N VAL A 131 3.67 -30.23 10.56
CA VAL A 131 4.71 -31.21 10.29
C VAL A 131 6.05 -30.54 9.98
N HIS A 132 6.02 -29.47 9.17
CA HIS A 132 7.22 -28.81 8.63
C HIS A 132 7.47 -27.40 9.24
N GLY A 133 6.76 -27.04 10.31
CA GLY A 133 6.85 -25.68 10.87
C GLY A 133 6.40 -24.59 9.88
N TYR A 134 6.77 -23.34 10.16
CA TYR A 134 6.40 -22.18 9.34
C TYR A 134 7.28 -22.04 8.10
N GLU A 135 6.73 -22.40 6.94
CA GLU A 135 7.48 -22.54 5.70
C GLU A 135 6.84 -21.83 4.52
N LEU A 136 7.52 -21.81 3.36
CA LEU A 136 7.00 -21.18 2.14
C LEU A 136 5.99 -22.08 1.42
N TRP A 137 4.78 -21.55 1.20
CA TRP A 137 3.72 -22.18 0.42
C TRP A 137 3.37 -21.38 -0.82
N VAL A 138 2.79 -22.06 -1.80
CA VAL A 138 2.26 -21.45 -3.01
C VAL A 138 0.88 -22.02 -3.33
N THR A 139 0.01 -21.19 -3.93
CA THR A 139 -1.29 -21.60 -4.45
C THR A 139 -1.54 -21.03 -5.86
N ASP A 140 -2.24 -21.80 -6.69
CA ASP A 140 -2.90 -21.34 -7.92
C ASP A 140 -4.41 -21.08 -7.74
N GLY A 141 -4.90 -21.18 -6.50
CA GLY A 141 -6.32 -21.13 -6.19
C GLY A 141 -6.96 -22.49 -5.96
N THR A 142 -6.33 -23.60 -6.34
CA THR A 142 -6.91 -24.95 -6.18
C THR A 142 -6.24 -25.70 -5.04
N SER A 143 -6.94 -26.65 -4.43
CA SER A 143 -6.35 -27.53 -3.41
C SER A 143 -5.14 -28.31 -3.93
N ALA A 144 -5.20 -28.80 -5.19
CA ALA A 144 -4.11 -29.54 -5.82
C ALA A 144 -2.89 -28.65 -6.14
N GLY A 145 -3.12 -27.40 -6.54
CA GLY A 145 -2.08 -26.41 -6.77
C GLY A 145 -1.64 -25.67 -5.51
N THR A 146 -2.06 -26.12 -4.32
CA THR A 146 -1.64 -25.55 -3.02
C THR A 146 -0.72 -26.51 -2.29
N TYR A 147 0.57 -26.15 -2.20
CA TYR A 147 1.62 -27.03 -1.67
C TYR A 147 2.76 -26.26 -1.02
N LEU A 148 3.42 -26.92 -0.07
CA LEU A 148 4.72 -26.55 0.49
C LEU A 148 5.74 -26.51 -0.65
N VAL A 149 6.34 -25.35 -0.89
CA VAL A 149 7.30 -25.18 -1.99
C VAL A 149 8.58 -25.97 -1.71
N LYS A 150 9.05 -25.87 -0.47
CA LYS A 150 10.26 -26.52 0.05
C LYS A 150 10.19 -26.49 1.57
N ASP A 151 10.60 -27.58 2.19
CA ASP A 151 10.92 -27.68 3.62
C ASP A 151 12.32 -27.06 3.79
N ILE A 152 12.40 -25.74 4.01
CA ILE A 152 13.67 -25.01 4.01
C ILE A 152 14.47 -25.35 5.25
N TYR A 153 13.83 -25.32 6.43
CA TYR A 153 14.39 -25.87 7.66
C TYR A 153 13.83 -27.27 7.88
N PRO A 154 14.62 -28.34 7.65
CA PRO A 154 14.07 -29.70 7.71
C PRO A 154 13.57 -30.08 9.10
N GLY A 155 12.28 -30.41 9.22
CA GLY A 155 11.67 -30.85 10.47
C GLY A 155 10.54 -29.94 10.93
N PRO A 156 10.14 -30.00 12.21
CA PRO A 156 9.05 -29.16 12.73
C PRO A 156 9.47 -27.72 13.06
N GLU A 157 10.72 -27.33 12.78
CA GLU A 157 11.23 -25.98 13.01
C GLU A 157 10.78 -24.98 11.94
N ASP A 158 10.76 -23.69 12.27
CA ASP A 158 10.34 -22.64 11.33
C ASP A 158 11.50 -22.21 10.41
N GLY A 159 11.35 -22.40 9.10
CA GLY A 159 12.27 -21.82 8.10
C GLY A 159 11.99 -20.34 7.80
N ILE A 160 10.75 -19.87 7.96
CA ILE A 160 10.37 -18.45 7.81
C ILE A 160 10.02 -17.86 9.18
N PHE A 161 10.44 -16.62 9.42
CA PHE A 161 10.11 -15.93 10.66
C PHE A 161 8.61 -15.65 10.79
N ARG A 162 8.00 -16.11 11.89
CA ARG A 162 6.60 -15.81 12.21
C ARG A 162 6.44 -14.33 12.56
N PRO A 163 5.55 -13.58 11.87
CA PRO A 163 5.30 -12.20 12.24
C PRO A 163 4.74 -12.13 13.67
N ASN A 164 5.37 -11.32 14.52
CA ASN A 164 4.94 -11.19 15.90
C ASN A 164 3.76 -10.20 15.99
N PRO A 165 2.58 -10.63 16.46
CA PRO A 165 1.39 -9.79 16.53
C PRO A 165 1.51 -8.59 17.49
N LEU A 166 2.50 -8.59 18.39
CA LEU A 166 2.79 -7.45 19.28
C LEU A 166 3.57 -6.34 18.57
N PHE A 167 4.33 -6.66 17.53
CA PHE A 167 5.01 -5.68 16.69
C PHE A 167 4.13 -5.36 15.48
N ARG A 168 3.10 -4.54 15.70
CA ARG A 168 2.12 -4.09 14.68
C ARG A 168 2.68 -3.16 13.61
N ARG A 169 3.98 -3.21 13.33
CA ARG A 169 4.54 -2.53 12.16
C ARG A 169 4.34 -3.52 11.02
N ASN A 170 3.42 -3.21 10.09
CA ASN A 170 3.14 -4.02 8.89
C ASN A 170 4.40 -4.08 8.01
N GLU A 171 5.40 -4.85 8.44
CA GLU A 171 6.67 -5.02 7.75
C GLU A 171 6.53 -6.16 6.74
N PRO A 172 6.58 -5.89 5.42
CA PRO A 172 6.50 -6.94 4.43
C PRO A 172 7.71 -7.87 4.55
N LEU A 173 7.46 -9.16 4.79
CA LEU A 173 8.52 -10.18 4.86
C LEU A 173 8.82 -10.80 3.48
N LEU A 174 7.92 -10.59 2.51
CA LEU A 174 7.99 -11.14 1.17
C LEU A 174 7.87 -10.00 0.14
N VAL A 175 8.56 -10.12 -0.99
CA VAL A 175 8.41 -9.20 -2.12
C VAL A 175 8.47 -9.92 -3.47
N GLU A 176 7.58 -9.53 -4.38
CA GLU A 176 7.69 -9.90 -5.78
C GLU A 176 8.65 -8.96 -6.51
N PHE A 177 9.64 -9.54 -7.20
CA PHE A 177 10.54 -8.81 -8.06
C PHE A 177 10.90 -9.63 -9.31
N GLY A 178 10.56 -9.11 -10.50
CA GLY A 178 10.90 -9.75 -11.76
C GLY A 178 10.19 -11.10 -11.98
N GLY A 179 9.00 -11.30 -11.43
CA GLY A 179 8.24 -12.55 -11.53
C GLY A 179 8.71 -13.66 -10.58
N VAL A 180 9.53 -13.30 -9.58
CA VAL A 180 10.12 -14.20 -8.58
C VAL A 180 9.85 -13.62 -7.20
N LEU A 181 9.69 -14.49 -6.20
CA LEU A 181 9.55 -14.09 -4.80
C LEU A 181 10.94 -13.97 -4.14
N TYR A 182 11.14 -12.95 -3.31
CA TYR A 182 12.29 -12.80 -2.40
C TYR A 182 11.80 -12.62 -0.97
N PHE A 183 12.53 -13.22 -0.01
CA PHE A 183 12.14 -13.30 1.40
C PHE A 183 13.34 -13.68 2.28
N GLY A 184 13.18 -13.56 3.60
CA GLY A 184 14.13 -14.07 4.59
C GLY A 184 13.81 -15.52 4.98
N ALA A 185 14.79 -16.42 5.01
CA ALA A 185 14.60 -17.80 5.49
C ALA A 185 15.87 -18.46 6.05
N ASN A 186 15.68 -19.45 6.91
CA ASN A 186 16.71 -20.22 7.61
C ASN A 186 16.67 -21.69 7.23
N ASP A 187 17.79 -22.25 6.78
CA ASP A 187 17.93 -23.67 6.43
C ASP A 187 18.56 -24.54 7.52
N GLY A 188 18.76 -23.97 8.71
CA GLY A 188 19.44 -24.62 9.83
C GLY A 188 20.97 -24.65 9.70
N VAL A 189 21.53 -24.10 8.62
CA VAL A 189 22.97 -24.07 8.35
C VAL A 189 23.51 -22.64 8.27
N HIS A 190 22.79 -21.74 7.60
CA HIS A 190 23.24 -20.37 7.28
C HIS A 190 22.52 -19.28 8.10
N GLY A 191 21.68 -19.65 9.07
CA GLY A 191 20.79 -18.68 9.72
C GLY A 191 19.76 -18.09 8.75
N SER A 192 19.02 -17.07 9.20
CA SER A 192 18.00 -16.40 8.37
C SER A 192 18.63 -15.41 7.40
N GLU A 193 18.58 -15.71 6.11
CA GLU A 193 19.32 -14.99 5.05
C GLU A 193 18.44 -14.65 3.85
N LEU A 194 19.00 -14.07 2.77
CA LEU A 194 18.22 -13.67 1.60
C LEU A 194 17.95 -14.89 0.69
N TRP A 195 16.68 -15.27 0.55
CA TRP A 195 16.23 -16.37 -0.29
C TRP A 195 15.37 -15.89 -1.45
N ARG A 196 15.23 -16.77 -2.45
CA ARG A 196 14.26 -16.59 -3.54
C ARG A 196 13.47 -17.86 -3.81
N SER A 197 12.32 -17.70 -4.48
CA SER A 197 11.52 -18.81 -4.99
C SER A 197 10.80 -18.46 -6.30
N ASP A 198 10.79 -19.39 -7.24
CA ASP A 198 9.86 -19.40 -8.39
C ASP A 198 8.66 -20.35 -8.17
N GLY A 199 8.47 -20.83 -6.94
CA GLY A 199 7.43 -21.78 -6.57
C GLY A 199 7.75 -23.25 -6.86
N THR A 200 8.98 -23.56 -7.27
CA THR A 200 9.49 -24.93 -7.32
C THR A 200 10.60 -25.13 -6.30
N ASP A 201 10.81 -26.37 -5.85
CA ASP A 201 11.91 -26.71 -4.94
C ASP A 201 13.29 -26.31 -5.52
N ALA A 202 13.54 -26.64 -6.80
CA ALA A 202 14.80 -26.33 -7.48
C ALA A 202 15.02 -24.82 -7.68
N GLY A 203 13.94 -24.07 -7.88
CA GLY A 203 13.97 -22.62 -7.97
C GLY A 203 13.91 -21.92 -6.60
N THR A 204 13.96 -22.66 -5.50
CA THR A 204 13.95 -22.15 -4.13
C THR A 204 15.32 -22.36 -3.46
N TYR A 205 16.08 -21.28 -3.34
CA TYR A 205 17.46 -21.32 -2.87
C TYR A 205 17.94 -20.01 -2.25
N LEU A 206 18.97 -20.12 -1.41
CA LEU A 206 19.72 -19.01 -0.81
C LEU A 206 20.38 -18.16 -1.91
N VAL A 207 19.96 -16.90 -2.02
CA VAL A 207 20.56 -15.94 -2.95
C VAL A 207 21.88 -15.43 -2.39
N GLU A 208 21.88 -15.05 -1.11
CA GLU A 208 23.03 -14.41 -0.49
C GLU A 208 23.04 -14.70 1.00
N ASP A 209 24.17 -15.22 1.46
CA ASP A 209 24.54 -15.39 2.87
C ASP A 209 25.16 -14.07 3.34
N ILE A 210 24.32 -13.16 3.84
CA ILE A 210 24.71 -11.79 4.19
C ILE A 210 25.54 -11.80 5.46
N GLU A 211 25.21 -12.62 6.45
CA GLU A 211 26.03 -12.86 7.65
C GLU A 211 26.64 -14.27 7.61
N PRO A 212 27.87 -14.44 7.08
CA PRO A 212 28.42 -15.77 6.85
C PRO A 212 28.56 -16.61 8.10
N GLY A 213 27.87 -17.74 8.16
CA GLY A 213 27.95 -18.70 9.26
C GLY A 213 26.58 -19.18 9.70
N PRO A 214 26.45 -19.75 10.91
CA PRO A 214 25.16 -20.21 11.42
C PRO A 214 24.30 -19.09 12.03
N ASP A 215 24.87 -17.91 12.23
CA ASP A 215 24.14 -16.71 12.64
C ASP A 215 23.42 -16.13 11.41
N GLY A 216 22.32 -15.38 11.61
CA GLY A 216 21.51 -14.87 10.49
C GLY A 216 21.40 -13.35 10.46
N SER A 217 21.20 -12.81 9.27
CA SER A 217 20.98 -11.38 9.00
C SER A 217 19.51 -10.94 9.11
N PHE A 218 18.55 -11.86 9.18
CA PHE A 218 17.11 -11.61 9.31
C PHE A 218 16.52 -10.59 8.29
N PRO A 219 16.58 -10.85 6.97
CA PRO A 219 15.98 -9.97 5.97
C PRO A 219 14.48 -9.74 6.17
N ARG A 220 14.06 -8.47 6.19
CA ARG A 220 12.67 -8.03 6.40
C ARG A 220 12.41 -6.66 5.77
N SER A 221 11.18 -6.16 5.89
CA SER A 221 10.77 -4.84 5.38
C SER A 221 11.09 -4.66 3.90
N PHE A 222 10.77 -5.68 3.10
CA PHE A 222 11.08 -5.68 1.67
C PHE A 222 10.23 -4.67 0.90
N VAL A 223 10.87 -3.84 0.08
CA VAL A 223 10.18 -2.87 -0.79
C VAL A 223 10.79 -2.85 -2.18
N ARG A 224 9.96 -3.13 -3.18
CA ARG A 224 10.31 -2.98 -4.58
C ARG A 224 10.32 -1.50 -4.99
N VAL A 225 11.39 -1.08 -5.68
CA VAL A 225 11.51 0.27 -6.24
C VAL A 225 11.71 0.18 -7.75
N GLY A 226 10.63 0.44 -8.48
CA GLY A 226 10.62 0.30 -9.94
C GLY A 226 10.86 -1.16 -10.39
N ASN A 227 11.58 -1.32 -11.50
CA ASN A 227 11.91 -2.64 -12.07
C ASN A 227 13.39 -3.00 -11.89
N GLU A 228 14.16 -2.16 -11.19
CA GLU A 228 15.62 -2.25 -11.17
C GLU A 228 16.16 -2.89 -9.88
N ALA A 229 15.46 -2.69 -8.76
CA ALA A 229 15.87 -3.22 -7.47
C ALA A 229 14.71 -3.38 -6.50
N PHE A 230 14.95 -4.15 -5.46
CA PHE A 230 14.23 -4.08 -4.20
C PHE A 230 15.20 -3.77 -3.07
N TYR A 231 14.65 -3.28 -1.97
CA TYR A 231 15.35 -2.95 -0.75
C TYR A 231 14.80 -3.78 0.39
N PHE A 232 15.63 -4.02 1.40
CA PHE A 232 15.24 -4.73 2.60
C PHE A 232 16.15 -4.34 3.75
N VAL A 233 15.69 -4.60 4.96
CA VAL A 233 16.45 -4.42 6.19
C VAL A 233 17.04 -5.77 6.58
N ALA A 234 18.32 -5.79 6.91
CA ALA A 234 18.98 -6.95 7.51
C ALA A 234 20.06 -6.47 8.49
N ALA A 235 20.37 -7.28 9.49
CA ALA A 235 21.41 -7.06 10.48
C ALA A 235 22.73 -7.70 10.04
N GLN A 236 23.84 -7.18 10.54
CA GLN A 236 25.16 -7.82 10.50
C GLN A 236 25.89 -7.58 11.83
N GLN A 237 26.81 -8.47 12.21
CA GLN A 237 27.64 -8.23 13.38
C GLN A 237 28.58 -7.04 13.16
N GLY A 238 28.38 -5.99 13.95
CA GLY A 238 29.29 -4.85 14.00
C GLY A 238 30.43 -5.02 15.03
N PRO A 239 31.40 -4.10 15.07
CA PRO A 239 32.56 -4.20 15.96
C PRO A 239 32.23 -4.11 17.46
N ILE A 240 31.05 -3.59 17.82
CA ILE A 240 30.63 -3.30 19.20
C ILE A 240 29.24 -3.87 19.51
N ASN A 241 28.36 -3.96 18.52
CA ASN A 241 26.99 -4.48 18.59
C ASN A 241 26.48 -4.85 17.18
N ASP A 242 25.30 -5.45 17.08
CA ASP A 242 24.64 -5.67 15.79
C ASP A 242 24.36 -4.32 15.10
N GLU A 243 24.68 -4.25 13.82
CA GLU A 243 24.39 -3.12 12.95
C GLU A 243 23.15 -3.44 12.13
N ILE A 244 22.26 -2.46 11.97
CA ILE A 244 21.13 -2.53 11.05
C ILE A 244 21.49 -1.85 9.73
N HIS A 245 21.18 -2.55 8.64
CA HIS A 245 21.52 -2.11 7.30
C HIS A 245 20.25 -1.99 6.46
N LEU A 246 20.21 -0.95 5.63
CA LEU A 246 19.31 -0.91 4.47
C LEU A 246 20.07 -1.47 3.28
N TRP A 247 19.67 -2.62 2.80
CA TRP A 247 20.25 -3.28 1.64
C TRP A 247 19.48 -2.96 0.37
N ARG A 248 20.20 -2.95 -0.75
CA ARG A 248 19.66 -2.90 -2.11
C ARG A 248 20.09 -4.15 -2.85
N SER A 249 19.15 -4.86 -3.46
CA SER A 249 19.41 -6.04 -4.29
C SER A 249 18.74 -5.94 -5.66
N THR A 250 19.37 -6.56 -6.66
CA THR A 250 18.85 -6.76 -8.02
C THR A 250 18.30 -8.18 -8.22
N GLY A 251 18.21 -8.98 -7.15
CA GLY A 251 17.68 -10.35 -7.17
C GLY A 251 18.70 -11.44 -7.53
N VAL A 252 19.96 -11.07 -7.69
CA VAL A 252 21.10 -11.98 -7.85
C VAL A 252 22.13 -11.69 -6.75
N PRO A 253 23.08 -12.60 -6.47
CA PRO A 253 24.11 -12.36 -5.46
C PRO A 253 24.85 -11.04 -5.70
N GLY A 254 25.16 -10.31 -4.63
CA GLY A 254 25.85 -9.01 -4.67
C GLY A 254 24.98 -7.84 -4.23
N ALA A 255 24.12 -8.05 -3.24
CA ALA A 255 23.41 -6.97 -2.55
C ALA A 255 24.41 -5.97 -1.95
N ILE A 256 24.00 -4.71 -1.88
CA ILE A 256 24.84 -3.64 -1.33
C ILE A 256 24.12 -2.93 -0.18
N SER A 257 24.85 -2.68 0.91
CA SER A 257 24.38 -1.81 1.98
C SER A 257 24.40 -0.35 1.51
N VAL A 258 23.25 0.32 1.51
CA VAL A 258 23.14 1.74 1.17
C VAL A 258 23.09 2.63 2.41
N LEU A 259 22.79 2.06 3.58
CA LEU A 259 22.81 2.72 4.88
C LEU A 259 23.20 1.70 5.95
N THR A 260 24.07 2.11 6.89
CA THR A 260 24.45 1.32 8.06
C THR A 260 24.31 2.15 9.33
N ARG A 261 23.73 1.56 10.37
CA ARG A 261 23.50 2.18 11.68
C ARG A 261 23.75 1.16 12.79
N ALA A 262 24.51 1.55 13.80
CA ALA A 262 24.83 0.72 14.96
C ALA A 262 23.86 0.98 16.12
N GLY A 263 23.63 0.01 16.99
CA GLY A 263 22.76 0.15 18.17
C GLY A 263 21.29 -0.07 17.85
N ASP A 264 20.41 0.39 18.73
CA ASP A 264 18.97 0.06 18.72
C ASP A 264 18.15 0.84 17.67
N ASN A 265 18.78 1.17 16.53
CA ASN A 265 18.15 1.91 15.44
C ASN A 265 17.09 1.04 14.74
N LEU A 266 15.98 1.67 14.36
CA LEU A 266 14.87 1.00 13.68
C LEU A 266 14.55 1.71 12.37
N LEU A 267 14.53 0.95 11.28
CA LEU A 267 14.11 1.42 9.96
C LEU A 267 12.68 0.94 9.67
N PHE A 268 11.77 1.85 9.33
CA PHE A 268 10.34 1.56 9.15
C PHE A 268 9.66 2.55 8.20
N ASN A 269 8.36 2.34 7.93
CA ASN A 269 7.52 3.19 7.07
C ASN A 269 8.16 3.48 5.70
N PHE A 270 8.48 2.41 4.97
CA PHE A 270 9.08 2.49 3.66
C PHE A 270 8.05 2.84 2.57
N LEU A 271 8.40 3.78 1.70
CA LEU A 271 7.58 4.19 0.56
C LEU A 271 8.44 4.40 -0.69
N ALA A 272 8.18 3.60 -1.72
CA ALA A 272 8.75 3.81 -3.04
C ALA A 272 8.03 4.96 -3.77
N VAL A 273 8.77 5.95 -4.23
CA VAL A 273 8.28 7.02 -5.11
C VAL A 273 9.18 7.10 -6.33
N LYS A 274 8.68 6.60 -7.47
CA LYS A 274 9.47 6.43 -8.70
C LYS A 274 10.71 5.57 -8.45
N SER A 275 11.91 6.14 -8.65
CA SER A 275 13.21 5.47 -8.46
C SER A 275 13.82 5.73 -7.07
N ARG A 276 13.06 6.31 -6.15
CA ARG A 276 13.53 6.67 -4.81
C ARG A 276 12.78 5.87 -3.77
N LEU A 277 13.47 5.54 -2.69
CA LEU A 277 12.89 5.00 -1.47
C LEU A 277 12.93 6.07 -0.39
N TYR A 278 11.79 6.29 0.25
CA TYR A 278 11.65 7.07 1.47
C TYR A 278 11.42 6.12 2.63
N PHE A 279 11.97 6.44 3.80
CA PHE A 279 11.84 5.61 4.98
C PHE A 279 12.10 6.43 6.23
N LEU A 280 11.70 5.90 7.39
CA LEU A 280 11.96 6.48 8.69
C LEU A 280 13.07 5.73 9.40
N LEU A 281 13.89 6.49 10.11
CA LEU A 281 14.90 5.98 11.02
C LEU A 281 14.60 6.56 12.41
N ASP A 282 14.31 5.67 13.34
CA ASP A 282 14.22 5.96 14.78
C ASP A 282 15.51 5.49 15.44
N ASN A 283 16.09 6.33 16.28
CA ASN A 283 17.33 6.04 17.01
C ASN A 283 17.10 5.79 18.51
N ASP A 284 15.85 5.51 18.91
CA ASP A 284 15.41 5.27 20.28
C ASP A 284 15.61 6.50 21.21
N GLU A 285 15.76 7.68 20.63
CA GLU A 285 15.90 8.95 21.36
C GLU A 285 14.59 9.76 21.39
N GLY A 286 13.46 9.15 21.01
CA GLY A 286 12.17 9.84 20.98
C GLY A 286 11.97 10.70 19.72
N GLU A 287 12.77 10.51 18.68
CA GLU A 287 12.66 11.20 17.39
C GLU A 287 12.74 10.22 16.21
N ALA A 288 11.92 10.45 15.18
CA ALA A 288 12.05 9.77 13.90
C ALA A 288 12.55 10.73 12.82
N ARG A 289 13.43 10.23 11.96
CA ARG A 289 14.04 11.00 10.88
C ARG A 289 13.50 10.49 9.55
N LEU A 290 13.00 11.39 8.70
CA LEU A 290 12.67 11.07 7.32
C LEU A 290 13.94 11.04 6.48
N TRP A 291 14.20 9.92 5.83
CA TRP A 291 15.33 9.69 4.94
C TRP A 291 14.86 9.41 3.52
N LYS A 292 15.80 9.55 2.58
CA LYS A 292 15.63 9.17 1.18
C LYS A 292 16.91 8.51 0.67
N THR A 293 16.74 7.55 -0.24
CA THR A 293 17.82 7.00 -1.07
C THR A 293 17.36 6.81 -2.52
N ASP A 294 18.30 6.87 -3.47
CA ASP A 294 18.14 6.40 -4.85
C ASP A 294 18.87 5.07 -5.12
N GLY A 295 19.49 4.49 -4.08
CA GLY A 295 20.25 3.26 -4.14
C GLY A 295 21.77 3.43 -4.07
N ALA A 296 22.28 4.66 -4.01
CA ALA A 296 23.69 4.92 -3.70
C ALA A 296 23.85 5.44 -2.27
N ALA A 297 24.87 4.95 -1.55
CA ALA A 297 25.19 5.43 -0.20
C ALA A 297 25.47 6.95 -0.16
N SER A 298 26.11 7.51 -1.20
CA SER A 298 26.36 8.95 -1.32
C SER A 298 25.11 9.80 -1.49
N ASN A 299 24.00 9.18 -1.93
CA ASN A 299 22.71 9.83 -2.18
C ASN A 299 21.64 9.31 -1.19
N THR A 300 22.09 8.71 -0.09
CA THR A 300 21.26 8.32 1.04
C THR A 300 21.37 9.40 2.11
N GLU A 301 20.34 10.23 2.23
CA GLU A 301 20.40 11.46 3.01
C GLU A 301 19.18 11.60 3.92
N GLN A 302 19.42 12.21 5.08
CA GLN A 302 18.36 12.66 5.97
C GLN A 302 17.71 13.91 5.39
N LEU A 303 16.39 13.94 5.37
CA LEU A 303 15.60 15.10 4.93
C LEU A 303 15.22 15.98 6.10
N ARG A 304 14.67 15.38 7.18
CA ARG A 304 14.20 16.11 8.35
C ARG A 304 14.03 15.19 9.57
N SER A 305 14.23 15.74 10.78
CA SER A 305 13.87 15.10 12.06
C SER A 305 12.47 15.55 12.50
N PHE A 306 11.75 14.63 13.14
CA PHE A 306 10.44 14.84 13.74
C PHE A 306 10.48 14.29 15.17
N ALA A 307 10.28 15.17 16.16
CA ALA A 307 9.99 14.76 17.53
C ALA A 307 8.49 14.47 17.66
N GLY A 308 8.07 13.86 18.78
CA GLY A 308 6.65 13.64 19.07
C GLY A 308 6.00 12.59 18.17
N GLU A 309 4.89 12.94 17.51
CA GLU A 309 4.19 12.06 16.57
C GLU A 309 5.03 11.89 15.29
N TYR A 310 5.58 10.69 15.15
CA TYR A 310 6.44 10.33 14.03
C TYR A 310 5.68 10.36 12.71
N PRO A 311 6.37 10.61 11.59
CA PRO A 311 5.73 10.55 10.29
C PRO A 311 4.95 9.25 10.08
N HIS A 312 3.70 9.35 9.71
CA HIS A 312 2.82 8.20 9.46
C HIS A 312 1.92 8.46 8.24
N ASP A 313 1.23 7.40 7.79
CA ASP A 313 0.35 7.41 6.62
C ASP A 313 1.02 7.98 5.33
N LEU A 314 2.30 7.65 5.11
CA LEU A 314 3.04 8.16 3.95
C LEU A 314 2.39 7.69 2.63
N VAL A 315 2.09 8.64 1.74
CA VAL A 315 1.57 8.37 0.39
C VAL A 315 2.34 9.10 -0.70
N ALA A 316 2.46 8.46 -1.86
CA ALA A 316 3.08 9.04 -3.04
C ALA A 316 2.10 9.95 -3.80
N LEU A 317 2.34 11.26 -3.83
CA LEU A 317 1.59 12.22 -4.63
C LEU A 317 2.45 12.71 -5.80
N GLY A 318 2.36 12.01 -6.93
CA GLY A 318 3.22 12.28 -8.09
C GLY A 318 4.68 11.97 -7.79
N ASN A 319 5.52 13.00 -7.65
CA ASN A 319 6.95 12.85 -7.34
C ASN A 319 7.28 13.20 -5.88
N ARG A 320 6.27 13.45 -5.06
CA ARG A 320 6.39 13.88 -3.67
C ARG A 320 5.85 12.82 -2.74
N VAL A 321 6.30 12.87 -1.50
CA VAL A 321 5.63 12.20 -0.39
C VAL A 321 4.73 13.22 0.31
N VAL A 322 3.55 12.78 0.70
CA VAL A 322 2.65 13.49 1.63
C VAL A 322 2.40 12.54 2.80
N PHE A 323 2.41 13.07 4.01
CA PHE A 323 2.36 12.30 5.24
C PHE A 323 1.85 13.18 6.39
N SER A 324 1.49 12.54 7.50
CA SER A 324 1.15 13.22 8.76
C SER A 324 2.35 13.19 9.69
N ALA A 325 2.60 14.27 10.44
CA ALA A 325 3.61 14.35 11.49
C ALA A 325 3.43 15.59 12.35
N GLY A 326 3.96 15.60 13.58
CA GLY A 326 4.09 16.80 14.40
C GLY A 326 4.51 16.53 15.85
N ASP A 327 4.91 17.56 16.57
CA ASP A 327 5.40 17.44 17.95
C ASP A 327 4.61 18.29 18.97
N GLY A 328 3.62 19.06 18.50
CA GLY A 328 2.85 19.96 19.34
C GLY A 328 3.46 21.35 19.51
N GLU A 329 4.62 21.66 18.91
CA GLU A 329 5.27 22.96 19.05
C GLU A 329 6.05 23.40 17.78
N PRO A 330 5.62 24.43 17.02
CA PRO A 330 4.46 25.29 17.27
C PRO A 330 3.13 24.68 16.79
N GLU A 331 3.17 23.60 16.02
CA GLU A 331 2.02 22.92 15.43
C GLU A 331 1.86 21.48 15.95
N GLY A 332 0.63 20.99 16.07
CA GLY A 332 0.35 19.58 16.37
C GLY A 332 0.68 18.62 15.22
N ASP A 333 0.20 17.37 15.32
CA ASP A 333 0.24 16.44 14.18
C ASP A 333 -0.66 16.96 13.05
N GLU A 334 -0.03 17.24 11.91
CA GLU A 334 -0.56 18.00 10.79
C GLU A 334 -0.07 17.43 9.44
N LEU A 335 -0.55 17.98 8.33
CA LEU A 335 -0.20 17.47 7.00
C LEU A 335 1.14 18.04 6.51
N TRP A 336 2.07 17.16 6.13
CA TRP A 336 3.41 17.48 5.64
C TRP A 336 3.65 17.00 4.20
N THR A 337 4.63 17.60 3.53
CA THR A 337 5.07 17.15 2.20
C THR A 337 6.59 17.19 2.06
N SER A 338 7.12 16.33 1.19
CA SER A 338 8.52 16.34 0.78
C SER A 338 8.68 16.09 -0.73
N ASP A 339 9.50 16.89 -1.40
CA ASP A 339 9.98 16.63 -2.77
C ASP A 339 11.27 15.78 -2.83
N GLY A 340 11.72 15.29 -1.68
CA GLY A 340 12.98 14.56 -1.55
C GLY A 340 14.20 15.44 -1.33
N SER A 341 14.03 16.68 -0.88
CA SER A 341 15.09 17.56 -0.38
C SER A 341 14.78 18.04 1.04
N PRO A 342 15.80 18.40 1.86
CA PRO A 342 15.56 18.97 3.19
C PRO A 342 14.69 20.23 3.17
N LEU A 343 14.96 21.18 2.25
CA LEU A 343 14.18 22.42 2.12
C LEU A 343 12.76 22.20 1.59
N GLY A 344 12.57 21.17 0.76
CA GLY A 344 11.27 20.77 0.25
C GLY A 344 10.44 19.96 1.24
N THR A 345 11.00 19.59 2.40
CA THR A 345 10.32 18.85 3.47
C THR A 345 9.71 19.82 4.49
N LYS A 346 8.42 20.12 4.31
CA LYS A 346 7.74 21.22 5.01
C LYS A 346 6.27 20.93 5.27
N LEU A 347 5.74 21.63 6.27
CA LEU A 347 4.33 21.66 6.60
C LEU A 347 3.53 22.12 5.37
N VAL A 348 2.48 21.39 5.03
CA VAL A 348 1.54 21.76 3.96
C VAL A 348 0.60 22.84 4.50
N LYS A 349 0.02 22.58 5.67
CA LYS A 349 -0.91 23.46 6.35
C LYS A 349 -1.01 23.05 7.82
N ASP A 350 -0.99 24.06 8.69
CA ASP A 350 -1.52 23.96 10.05
C ASP A 350 -3.06 23.98 9.96
N ILE A 351 -3.67 22.79 9.95
CA ILE A 351 -5.12 22.63 9.75
C ILE A 351 -5.87 23.05 11.01
N TRP A 352 -5.40 22.63 12.19
CA TRP A 352 -5.89 23.14 13.47
C TRP A 352 -4.88 24.12 14.08
N PRO A 353 -5.10 25.44 13.94
CA PRO A 353 -4.10 26.44 14.30
C PRO A 353 -3.47 26.31 15.69
N GLY A 354 -2.14 26.32 15.73
CA GLY A 354 -1.34 26.28 16.96
C GLY A 354 -1.00 24.85 17.40
N PRO A 355 -0.76 24.62 18.71
CA PRO A 355 -0.20 23.35 19.20
C PRO A 355 -1.20 22.17 19.15
N MET A 356 -2.42 22.42 18.68
CA MET A 356 -3.45 21.38 18.57
C MET A 356 -3.23 20.55 17.32
N SER A 357 -3.58 19.27 17.37
CA SER A 357 -3.47 18.38 16.22
C SER A 357 -4.78 18.30 15.46
N SER A 358 -4.71 18.37 14.13
CA SER A 358 -5.81 17.99 13.25
C SER A 358 -5.95 16.47 13.01
N SER A 359 -4.97 15.70 13.48
CA SER A 359 -4.83 14.26 13.38
C SER A 359 -5.12 13.70 11.98
N PRO A 360 -4.39 14.15 10.93
CA PRO A 360 -4.59 13.64 9.59
C PRO A 360 -4.27 12.15 9.53
N SER A 361 -5.21 11.32 9.08
CA SER A 361 -4.94 9.88 8.90
C SER A 361 -5.73 9.27 7.76
N ALA A 362 -5.44 8.00 7.46
CA ALA A 362 -6.04 7.26 6.36
C ALA A 362 -5.82 7.96 5.01
N LEU A 363 -4.59 8.38 4.75
CA LEU A 363 -4.25 9.10 3.52
C LEU A 363 -4.41 8.16 2.31
N ALA A 364 -5.14 8.61 1.30
CA ALA A 364 -5.27 7.91 0.02
C ALA A 364 -5.23 8.88 -1.16
N VAL A 365 -4.46 8.53 -2.18
CA VAL A 365 -4.32 9.36 -3.39
C VAL A 365 -5.36 8.97 -4.44
N LEU A 366 -6.22 9.92 -4.79
CA LEU A 366 -7.16 9.81 -5.90
C LEU A 366 -6.82 10.86 -6.96
N LYS A 367 -6.30 10.38 -8.10
CA LYS A 367 -5.78 11.22 -9.20
C LYS A 367 -4.61 12.06 -8.69
N SER A 368 -4.71 13.39 -8.69
CA SER A 368 -3.67 14.33 -8.26
C SER A 368 -3.94 14.95 -6.88
N ARG A 369 -4.74 14.29 -6.04
CA ARG A 369 -5.11 14.78 -4.70
C ARG A 369 -5.01 13.65 -3.68
N VAL A 370 -4.62 14.00 -2.47
CA VAL A 370 -4.75 13.14 -1.29
C VAL A 370 -6.06 13.45 -0.57
N PHE A 371 -6.78 12.40 -0.19
CA PHE A 371 -7.94 12.43 0.68
C PHE A 371 -7.54 11.80 2.00
N PHE A 372 -8.05 12.34 3.10
CA PHE A 372 -7.68 11.93 4.45
C PHE A 372 -8.75 12.42 5.42
N ALA A 373 -8.73 11.89 6.64
CA ALA A 373 -9.59 12.36 7.71
C ALA A 373 -8.83 13.35 8.61
N ALA A 374 -9.45 14.47 8.98
CA ALA A 374 -8.86 15.47 9.86
C ALA A 374 -9.94 16.37 10.52
N ASN A 375 -9.55 17.10 11.56
CA ASN A 375 -10.39 18.07 12.27
C ASN A 375 -9.65 19.42 12.38
N ASP A 376 -10.28 20.53 12.00
CA ASP A 376 -9.69 21.87 12.10
C ASP A 376 -10.09 22.64 13.37
N GLY A 377 -10.87 22.01 14.25
CA GLY A 377 -11.35 22.62 15.48
C GLY A 377 -12.42 23.69 15.28
N SER A 378 -12.95 23.89 14.05
CA SER A 378 -13.97 24.92 13.80
C SER A 378 -15.41 24.50 14.15
N GLY A 379 -15.60 23.24 14.51
CA GLY A 379 -16.86 22.73 15.04
C GLY A 379 -17.55 21.69 14.17
N GLU A 380 -17.04 21.39 12.98
CA GLU A 380 -17.51 20.34 12.07
C GLU A 380 -16.98 18.92 12.42
N GLY A 381 -16.14 18.81 13.44
CA GLY A 381 -15.55 17.54 13.87
C GLY A 381 -14.55 16.96 12.85
N ARG A 382 -14.29 15.66 12.99
CA ARG A 382 -13.33 14.93 12.15
C ARG A 382 -13.99 14.38 10.91
N GLU A 383 -13.64 14.96 9.77
CA GLU A 383 -14.37 14.82 8.51
C GLU A 383 -13.47 14.45 7.34
N LEU A 384 -14.03 14.34 6.12
CA LEU A 384 -13.25 14.07 4.91
C LEU A 384 -12.60 15.35 4.39
N TRP A 385 -11.28 15.35 4.34
CA TRP A 385 -10.43 16.44 3.83
C TRP A 385 -9.78 16.09 2.49
N VAL A 386 -9.30 17.12 1.80
CA VAL A 386 -8.54 16.97 0.55
C VAL A 386 -7.35 17.93 0.52
N SER A 387 -6.26 17.48 -0.10
CA SER A 387 -5.11 18.31 -0.43
C SER A 387 -4.54 17.95 -1.80
N ASN A 388 -3.89 18.92 -2.46
CA ASN A 388 -3.03 18.71 -3.62
C ASN A 388 -1.53 18.82 -3.22
N GLY A 389 -1.22 18.80 -1.92
CA GLY A 389 0.13 19.02 -1.38
C GLY A 389 0.50 20.50 -1.20
N THR A 390 -0.45 21.43 -1.30
CA THR A 390 -0.24 22.86 -0.98
C THR A 390 -1.22 23.34 0.08
N GLY A 391 -0.83 24.35 0.87
CA GLY A 391 -1.70 24.92 1.90
C GLY A 391 -3.01 25.45 1.35
N SER A 392 -2.98 26.14 0.20
CA SER A 392 -4.18 26.65 -0.48
C SER A 392 -5.11 25.56 -1.02
N GLY A 393 -4.57 24.40 -1.38
CA GLY A 393 -5.35 23.24 -1.81
C GLY A 393 -5.84 22.35 -0.68
N THR A 394 -5.44 22.64 0.58
CA THR A 394 -5.76 21.83 1.77
C THR A 394 -6.98 22.41 2.50
N ARG A 395 -8.09 21.67 2.45
CA ARG A 395 -9.39 22.13 2.97
C ARG A 395 -10.34 20.97 3.24
N LEU A 396 -11.34 21.21 4.10
CA LEU A 396 -12.50 20.35 4.26
C LEU A 396 -13.09 20.04 2.88
N PHE A 397 -13.16 18.76 2.56
CA PHE A 397 -13.70 18.30 1.29
C PHE A 397 -15.19 18.10 1.38
N LYS A 398 -15.67 17.47 2.46
CA LYS A 398 -17.09 17.29 2.73
C LYS A 398 -17.29 16.98 4.22
N ASP A 399 -18.21 17.73 4.84
CA ASP A 399 -18.84 17.36 6.11
C ASP A 399 -19.82 16.21 5.80
N LEU A 400 -19.43 15.00 6.17
CA LEU A 400 -20.18 13.77 5.96
C LEU A 400 -21.17 13.52 7.10
N ALA A 401 -20.86 13.99 8.33
CA ALA A 401 -21.71 13.92 9.51
C ALA A 401 -22.19 15.33 9.93
N PRO A 402 -23.27 15.85 9.33
CA PRO A 402 -23.59 17.27 9.40
C PRO A 402 -23.71 17.84 10.81
N GLY A 403 -23.11 19.01 11.02
CA GLY A 403 -23.10 19.70 12.31
C GLY A 403 -21.79 19.49 13.03
N GLY A 404 -21.82 19.28 14.35
CA GLY A 404 -20.60 19.02 15.13
C GLY A 404 -20.34 17.55 15.44
N GLY A 405 -20.94 16.64 14.66
CA GLY A 405 -20.58 15.22 14.68
C GLY A 405 -19.21 15.00 14.05
N SER A 406 -18.69 13.78 14.13
CA SER A 406 -17.51 13.36 13.38
C SER A 406 -17.89 12.14 12.55
N SER A 407 -17.54 12.17 11.27
CA SER A 407 -17.72 11.01 10.39
C SER A 407 -16.58 10.00 10.49
N ASP A 408 -15.45 10.41 11.06
CA ASP A 408 -14.25 9.60 11.28
C ASP A 408 -13.86 8.72 10.08
N PRO A 409 -13.61 9.29 8.87
CA PRO A 409 -13.28 8.46 7.72
C PRO A 409 -12.03 7.60 7.95
N GLU A 410 -12.13 6.33 7.59
CA GLU A 410 -11.08 5.32 7.78
C GLU A 410 -11.04 4.34 6.61
N ALA A 411 -9.98 3.52 6.55
CA ALA A 411 -9.79 2.49 5.51
C ALA A 411 -9.94 3.02 4.07
N LEU A 412 -9.44 4.24 3.82
CA LEU A 412 -9.50 4.86 2.49
C LEU A 412 -8.66 4.07 1.47
N ALA A 413 -9.29 3.65 0.38
CA ALA A 413 -8.66 2.92 -0.71
C ALA A 413 -9.05 3.52 -2.07
N SER A 414 -8.04 3.93 -2.85
CA SER A 414 -8.23 4.42 -4.21
C SER A 414 -8.13 3.26 -5.19
N ILE A 415 -9.27 2.90 -5.77
CA ILE A 415 -9.40 1.77 -6.67
C ILE A 415 -9.96 2.29 -8.00
N GLU A 416 -9.10 2.31 -9.02
CA GLU A 416 -9.50 2.52 -10.42
C GLU A 416 -10.31 3.82 -10.63
N GLY A 417 -9.85 4.89 -9.98
CA GLY A 417 -10.45 6.22 -10.07
C GLY A 417 -11.66 6.44 -9.15
N THR A 418 -11.94 5.52 -8.23
CA THR A 418 -12.96 5.65 -7.18
C THR A 418 -12.31 5.45 -5.81
N LEU A 419 -12.61 6.32 -4.86
CA LEU A 419 -12.23 6.16 -3.46
C LEU A 419 -13.33 5.38 -2.73
N PHE A 420 -12.96 4.29 -2.06
CA PHE A 420 -13.79 3.50 -1.16
C PHE A 420 -13.31 3.71 0.27
N PHE A 421 -14.22 3.84 1.23
CA PHE A 421 -13.86 4.10 2.62
C PHE A 421 -15.02 3.78 3.57
N SER A 422 -14.70 3.77 4.87
CA SER A 422 -15.64 3.61 5.98
C SER A 422 -15.83 4.96 6.66
N ALA A 423 -17.08 5.36 6.96
CA ALA A 423 -17.38 6.60 7.68
C ALA A 423 -18.83 6.60 8.23
N SER A 424 -19.09 7.44 9.23
CA SER A 424 -20.44 7.74 9.75
C SER A 424 -21.10 8.90 8.99
N ASP A 425 -22.42 8.89 8.86
CA ASP A 425 -23.21 10.04 8.37
C ASP A 425 -23.78 10.91 9.52
N GLY A 426 -23.32 10.68 10.75
CA GLY A 426 -23.82 11.31 11.96
C GLY A 426 -25.12 10.70 12.52
N VAL A 427 -25.72 9.73 11.82
CA VAL A 427 -26.94 9.02 12.25
C VAL A 427 -26.69 7.52 12.39
N HIS A 428 -25.99 6.93 11.41
CA HIS A 428 -25.56 5.54 11.38
C HIS A 428 -24.11 5.44 11.88
N GLY A 429 -23.70 4.23 12.29
CA GLY A 429 -22.29 3.96 12.56
C GLY A 429 -21.44 4.02 11.30
N HIS A 430 -20.22 3.48 11.34
CA HIS A 430 -19.39 3.46 10.15
C HIS A 430 -19.96 2.48 9.13
N GLU A 431 -20.24 2.99 7.94
CA GLU A 431 -20.82 2.27 6.82
C GLU A 431 -19.98 2.47 5.56
N PRO A 432 -20.19 1.71 4.47
CA PRO A 432 -19.35 1.85 3.28
C PRO A 432 -19.72 3.09 2.47
N TRP A 433 -18.71 3.83 2.03
CA TRP A 433 -18.83 5.05 1.21
C TRP A 433 -18.02 4.96 -0.07
N VAL A 434 -18.42 5.77 -1.05
CA VAL A 434 -17.67 5.96 -2.29
C VAL A 434 -17.52 7.43 -2.66
N SER A 435 -16.44 7.77 -3.37
CA SER A 435 -16.23 9.06 -4.02
C SER A 435 -15.55 8.93 -5.37
N ASP A 436 -16.04 9.65 -6.39
CA ASP A 436 -15.34 9.85 -7.67
C ASP A 436 -14.33 11.03 -7.62
N GLY A 437 -14.17 11.62 -6.43
CA GLY A 437 -13.38 12.81 -6.15
C GLY A 437 -14.17 14.13 -6.23
N THR A 438 -15.49 14.10 -6.44
CA THR A 438 -16.38 15.27 -6.43
C THR A 438 -17.29 15.26 -5.19
N ARG A 439 -17.71 16.44 -4.70
CA ARG A 439 -18.61 16.53 -3.54
C ARG A 439 -19.96 15.83 -3.78
N SER A 440 -20.46 15.90 -5.02
CA SER A 440 -21.72 15.26 -5.44
C SER A 440 -21.58 13.74 -5.64
N GLY A 441 -20.43 13.27 -6.11
CA GLY A 441 -20.13 11.85 -6.26
C GLY A 441 -19.73 11.16 -4.95
N THR A 442 -19.54 11.92 -3.86
CA THR A 442 -19.24 11.38 -2.53
C THR A 442 -20.51 11.04 -1.77
N LYS A 443 -20.77 9.76 -1.54
CA LYS A 443 -22.05 9.27 -1.02
C LYS A 443 -21.89 7.97 -0.23
N ALA A 444 -22.72 7.82 0.78
CA ALA A 444 -22.91 6.55 1.47
C ALA A 444 -23.50 5.53 0.51
N LEU A 445 -23.04 4.29 0.63
CA LEU A 445 -23.69 3.12 0.05
C LEU A 445 -24.82 2.67 0.99
N ARG A 446 -25.53 1.61 0.61
CA ARG A 446 -26.55 1.04 1.50
C ARG A 446 -25.85 0.49 2.74
N GLY A 447 -26.26 0.97 3.91
CA GLY A 447 -25.74 0.50 5.20
C GLY A 447 -25.99 -1.00 5.39
N LEU A 448 -25.03 -1.67 6.02
CA LEU A 448 -25.02 -3.11 6.25
C LEU A 448 -25.54 -3.43 7.65
N ALA A 449 -25.19 -2.63 8.65
CA ALA A 449 -25.64 -2.81 10.02
C ALA A 449 -27.03 -2.18 10.25
N HIS A 450 -27.72 -2.65 11.29
CA HIS A 450 -29.07 -2.19 11.61
C HIS A 450 -29.07 -0.95 12.52
N GLY A 451 -29.82 0.08 12.13
CA GLY A 451 -30.00 1.28 12.95
C GLY A 451 -28.69 2.07 13.10
N SER A 452 -28.36 2.50 14.32
CA SER A 452 -27.13 3.25 14.60
C SER A 452 -25.89 2.38 14.82
N ALA A 453 -25.98 1.07 14.55
CA ALA A 453 -24.83 0.18 14.63
C ALA A 453 -23.82 0.50 13.51
N SER A 454 -22.58 0.07 13.71
CA SER A 454 -21.49 0.22 12.75
C SER A 454 -21.22 -1.12 12.07
N SER A 455 -21.04 -1.11 10.74
CA SER A 455 -20.53 -2.28 10.01
C SER A 455 -19.01 -2.33 9.93
N SER A 456 -18.35 -1.19 10.23
CA SER A 456 -16.90 -0.99 10.21
C SER A 456 -16.23 -1.67 8.99
N PRO A 457 -16.57 -1.26 7.75
CA PRO A 457 -15.94 -1.81 6.55
C PRO A 457 -14.44 -1.55 6.51
N ARG A 458 -13.66 -2.54 6.11
CA ARG A 458 -12.20 -2.41 5.94
C ARG A 458 -11.64 -3.34 4.88
N ASP A 459 -10.37 -3.14 4.55
CA ASP A 459 -9.60 -3.99 3.63
C ASP A 459 -10.18 -4.00 2.20
N PHE A 460 -10.54 -2.82 1.68
CA PHE A 460 -11.07 -2.69 0.32
C PHE A 460 -10.02 -3.11 -0.72
N VAL A 461 -10.29 -4.20 -1.43
CA VAL A 461 -9.42 -4.75 -2.47
C VAL A 461 -10.24 -5.09 -3.70
N ARG A 462 -9.79 -4.66 -4.87
CA ARG A 462 -10.40 -5.12 -6.11
C ARG A 462 -9.75 -6.39 -6.61
N SER A 463 -10.57 -7.39 -6.91
CA SER A 463 -10.13 -8.55 -7.71
C SER A 463 -11.13 -8.84 -8.82
N GLY A 464 -10.63 -8.98 -10.04
CA GLY A 464 -11.49 -9.09 -11.22
C GLY A 464 -12.46 -7.92 -11.33
N TRP A 465 -13.75 -8.24 -11.23
CA TRP A 465 -14.85 -7.32 -11.43
C TRP A 465 -15.49 -6.82 -10.14
N ASP A 466 -15.01 -7.21 -8.98
CA ASP A 466 -15.62 -6.80 -7.71
C ASP A 466 -14.62 -6.09 -6.80
N VAL A 467 -15.13 -5.16 -6.00
CA VAL A 467 -14.42 -4.62 -4.84
C VAL A 467 -14.88 -5.38 -3.61
N PHE A 468 -13.95 -6.12 -3.00
CA PHE A 468 -14.15 -6.90 -1.80
C PHE A 468 -13.75 -6.10 -0.56
N PHE A 469 -14.37 -6.40 0.57
CA PHE A 469 -14.03 -5.84 1.86
C PHE A 469 -14.63 -6.70 2.98
N SER A 470 -14.14 -6.55 4.22
CA SER A 470 -14.74 -7.20 5.40
C SER A 470 -15.65 -6.22 6.14
N ALA A 471 -16.80 -6.68 6.61
CA ALA A 471 -17.75 -5.87 7.40
C ALA A 471 -18.68 -6.75 8.24
N ASP A 472 -19.26 -6.16 9.29
CA ASP A 472 -20.20 -6.81 10.22
C ASP A 472 -21.63 -6.28 10.02
N ASP A 473 -22.59 -7.15 9.74
CA ASP A 473 -24.00 -6.73 9.61
C ASP A 473 -24.79 -6.73 10.93
N GLY A 474 -24.12 -7.06 12.04
CA GLY A 474 -24.69 -7.22 13.36
C GLY A 474 -25.53 -8.50 13.54
N LYS A 475 -25.49 -9.43 12.57
CA LYS A 475 -26.25 -10.69 12.60
C LYS A 475 -25.37 -11.91 12.39
N THR A 476 -24.45 -11.82 11.44
CA THR A 476 -23.52 -12.89 11.04
C THR A 476 -22.09 -12.62 11.51
N GLY A 477 -21.88 -11.57 12.32
CA GLY A 477 -20.54 -11.08 12.63
C GLY A 477 -19.83 -10.56 11.38
N ARG A 478 -18.50 -10.42 11.48
CA ARG A 478 -17.66 -9.93 10.38
C ARG A 478 -17.45 -10.99 9.31
N GLU A 479 -17.96 -10.71 8.11
CA GLU A 479 -17.92 -11.58 6.93
C GLU A 479 -17.33 -10.87 5.71
N LEU A 480 -17.18 -11.61 4.60
CA LEU A 480 -16.68 -11.09 3.33
C LEU A 480 -17.84 -10.54 2.48
N TRP A 481 -17.68 -9.30 2.05
CA TRP A 481 -18.63 -8.58 1.20
C TRP A 481 -18.00 -8.18 -0.12
N ALA A 482 -18.83 -8.01 -1.14
CA ALA A 482 -18.41 -7.53 -2.44
C ALA A 482 -19.37 -6.50 -3.04
N LEU A 483 -18.79 -5.57 -3.79
CA LEU A 483 -19.47 -4.55 -4.55
C LEU A 483 -19.21 -4.79 -6.05
N PRO A 484 -20.26 -5.04 -6.85
CA PRO A 484 -20.14 -5.13 -8.30
C PRO A 484 -19.53 -3.86 -8.90
N PHE A 485 -18.33 -3.97 -9.46
CA PHE A 485 -17.56 -2.83 -9.96
C PHE A 485 -17.05 -3.12 -11.37
N ARG A 486 -17.79 -2.67 -12.37
CA ARG A 486 -17.61 -3.09 -13.77
C ARG A 486 -17.01 -1.96 -14.60
N PRO A 487 -16.48 -2.28 -15.79
CA PRO A 487 -16.26 -1.26 -16.80
C PRO A 487 -17.53 -0.47 -17.10
N LYS A 488 -17.35 0.82 -17.41
CA LYS A 488 -18.44 1.75 -17.65
C LYS A 488 -19.33 1.26 -18.79
N GLY A 489 -20.62 1.13 -18.53
CA GLY A 489 -21.63 0.64 -19.48
C GLY A 489 -21.92 -0.86 -19.37
N GLU A 490 -21.14 -1.63 -18.60
CA GLU A 490 -21.32 -3.08 -18.48
C GLU A 490 -22.27 -3.48 -17.34
N CYS A 491 -22.62 -2.57 -16.43
CA CYS A 491 -23.58 -2.86 -15.34
C CYS A 491 -24.96 -3.34 -15.84
N LYS A 492 -25.38 -2.97 -17.07
CA LYS A 492 -26.71 -3.29 -17.62
C LYS A 492 -26.79 -4.66 -18.29
N GLN A 493 -25.66 -5.28 -18.61
CA GLN A 493 -25.65 -6.57 -19.33
C GLN A 493 -25.93 -7.77 -18.41
N HIS A 494 -26.01 -7.56 -17.09
CA HIS A 494 -26.00 -8.64 -16.08
C HIS A 494 -27.27 -8.74 -15.22
N HIS A 495 -28.31 -7.91 -15.45
CA HIS A 495 -29.64 -8.10 -14.83
C HIS A 495 -30.54 -9.11 -15.58
N ALA A 496 -30.00 -9.77 -16.61
CA ALA A 496 -30.77 -10.61 -17.52
C ALA A 496 -30.13 -11.99 -17.69
N HIS A 497 -29.89 -12.72 -16.59
CA HIS A 497 -29.73 -14.18 -16.63
C HIS A 497 -30.25 -14.83 -15.35
#